data_AF-B6QCY4-F1
#
_entry.id   AF-B6QCY4-F1
#
_cell.length_a   1.000
_cell.length_b   1.000
_cell.length_c   1.000
_cell.angle_alpha   90.00
_cell.angle_beta   90.00
_cell.angle_gamma   90.00
#
_symmetry.space_group_name_H-M   'P 1'
#
loop_
_entity.id
_entity.type
_entity.pdbx_description
1 polymer ?
#
loop_
_entity_poly.entity_id
_entity_poly.type
_entity_poly.pdbx_seq_one_letter_code
_entity_poly.pdbx_strand_id
1 'polypeptide(L)'
;MGDQAETTAKAPKVAIIGAGLTGLLAAQGLKKRGFQVAVFDCESGIDSRPRDWTIVLHWALPTLGELLDDDVRNELPKAICNPYLDFNDDVECLPCYNGNTGELLFKSALPGSRRVSRQRLRKVLSQGIDVKWSKRLVELKFLSDNNNECTDEESPVQLLFDDGAIDIADFVLAADGASSTIRELLLGPEAARVQLAGLMFATGVTHYHDADKVAAVVKAHPVAAITLGMESIAGCGVLHVEDQADMSTWTTFWTKIWRGSSADMPKDQSMVEYIKDTTKDLCEPFQSLVDWTPPESACYIDEMKYWVPVSFDNHAGRVTLVGDAAHPMLPCKF
;
A
#
# COMPACT_ATOMS: atom_id res chain seq x y z
N MET A 1 -1.18 -58.48 -3.96
CA MET A 1 -0.50 -57.67 -2.93
C MET A 1 0.64 -56.94 -3.60
N GLY A 2 0.43 -55.67 -3.89
CA GLY A 2 1.39 -54.77 -4.51
C GLY A 2 0.87 -53.38 -4.20
N ASP A 3 1.15 -52.94 -2.98
CA ASP A 3 0.77 -51.63 -2.46
C ASP A 3 1.70 -50.61 -3.14
N GLN A 4 1.22 -49.96 -4.20
CA GLN A 4 1.89 -48.79 -4.75
C GLN A 4 1.60 -47.64 -3.80
N ALA A 5 2.56 -47.33 -2.94
CA ALA A 5 2.56 -46.11 -2.16
C ALA A 5 2.54 -44.92 -3.14
N GLU A 6 1.40 -44.25 -3.27
CA GLU A 6 1.32 -42.91 -3.83
C GLU A 6 2.22 -42.00 -2.98
N THR A 7 3.41 -41.68 -3.49
CA THR A 7 4.19 -40.55 -2.99
C THR A 7 3.39 -39.29 -3.26
N THR A 8 2.59 -38.85 -2.29
CA THR A 8 1.96 -37.53 -2.32
C THR A 8 3.07 -36.49 -2.40
N ALA A 9 3.31 -35.94 -3.59
CA ALA A 9 4.28 -34.88 -3.80
C ALA A 9 3.93 -33.71 -2.84
N LYS A 10 4.92 -33.27 -2.05
CA LYS A 10 4.74 -32.18 -1.10
C LYS A 10 4.40 -30.91 -1.89
N ALA A 11 3.36 -30.19 -1.47
CA ALA A 11 2.99 -28.93 -2.10
C ALA A 11 4.16 -27.93 -2.10
N PRO A 12 4.44 -27.23 -3.22
CA PRO A 12 5.55 -26.29 -3.31
C PRO A 12 5.43 -25.17 -2.28
N LYS A 13 6.59 -24.75 -1.75
CA LYS A 13 6.72 -23.70 -0.76
C LYS A 13 7.10 -22.37 -1.40
N VAL A 14 6.30 -21.35 -1.10
CA VAL A 14 6.52 -19.96 -1.52
C VAL A 14 6.85 -19.10 -0.29
N ALA A 15 8.03 -18.49 -0.29
CA ALA A 15 8.39 -17.44 0.66
C ALA A 15 8.00 -16.07 0.09
N ILE A 16 7.15 -15.34 0.79
CA ILE A 16 6.75 -13.98 0.43
C ILE A 16 7.47 -13.01 1.34
N ILE A 17 8.22 -12.06 0.76
CA ILE A 17 8.97 -11.07 1.53
C ILE A 17 8.20 -9.75 1.49
N GLY A 18 7.65 -9.36 2.64
CA GLY A 18 6.80 -8.19 2.85
C GLY A 18 5.35 -8.57 3.13
N ALA A 19 4.87 -8.34 4.36
CA ALA A 19 3.46 -8.48 4.74
C ALA A 19 2.66 -7.20 4.47
N GLY A 20 2.96 -6.51 3.36
CA GLY A 20 2.11 -5.44 2.83
C GLY A 20 0.81 -5.97 2.21
N LEU A 21 0.00 -5.07 1.65
CA LEU A 21 -1.26 -5.47 1.00
C LEU A 21 -1.02 -6.48 -0.14
N THR A 22 -0.05 -6.21 -0.99
CA THR A 22 0.31 -7.09 -2.12
C THR A 22 0.78 -8.47 -1.65
N GLY A 23 1.69 -8.51 -0.67
CA GLY A 23 2.24 -9.77 -0.16
C GLY A 23 1.18 -10.63 0.53
N LEU A 24 0.33 -10.03 1.37
CA LEU A 24 -0.76 -10.74 2.03
C LEU A 24 -1.85 -11.19 1.04
N LEU A 25 -2.18 -10.37 0.05
CA LEU A 25 -3.14 -10.76 -0.98
C LEU A 25 -2.61 -11.92 -1.85
N ALA A 26 -1.33 -11.88 -2.22
CA ALA A 26 -0.67 -12.99 -2.89
C ALA A 26 -0.65 -14.24 -2.00
N ALA A 27 -0.39 -14.09 -0.69
CA ALA A 27 -0.42 -15.19 0.26
C ALA A 27 -1.78 -15.90 0.30
N GLN A 28 -2.87 -15.12 0.37
CA GLN A 28 -4.24 -15.66 0.33
C GLN A 28 -4.48 -16.43 -0.98
N GLY A 29 -4.17 -15.82 -2.12
CA GLY A 29 -4.39 -16.43 -3.44
C GLY A 29 -3.55 -17.67 -3.72
N LEU A 30 -2.33 -17.75 -3.17
CA LEU A 30 -1.44 -18.91 -3.27
C LEU A 30 -1.89 -20.03 -2.32
N LYS A 31 -2.23 -19.70 -1.08
CA LYS A 31 -2.75 -20.65 -0.10
C LYS A 31 -4.05 -21.30 -0.60
N LYS A 32 -4.97 -20.51 -1.15
CA LYS A 32 -6.23 -20.98 -1.77
C LYS A 32 -5.99 -21.97 -2.91
N ARG A 33 -4.84 -21.88 -3.60
CA ARG A 33 -4.43 -22.79 -4.68
C ARG A 33 -3.61 -23.99 -4.19
N GLY A 34 -3.46 -24.18 -2.87
CA GLY A 34 -2.79 -25.34 -2.29
C GLY A 34 -1.28 -25.21 -2.11
N PHE A 35 -0.69 -24.02 -2.30
CA PHE A 35 0.73 -23.79 -2.01
C PHE A 35 1.00 -23.69 -0.50
N GLN A 36 2.19 -24.12 -0.06
CA GLN A 36 2.67 -23.82 1.28
C GLN A 36 3.24 -22.40 1.29
N VAL A 37 2.65 -21.49 2.08
CA VAL A 37 3.05 -20.08 2.07
C VAL A 37 3.60 -19.69 3.44
N ALA A 38 4.75 -19.01 3.44
CA ALA A 38 5.28 -18.31 4.60
C ALA A 38 5.54 -16.85 4.22
N VAL A 39 5.04 -15.91 5.02
CA VAL A 39 5.27 -14.47 4.82
C VAL A 39 6.30 -13.99 5.84
N PHE A 40 7.25 -13.18 5.41
CA PHE A 40 8.28 -12.59 6.27
C PHE A 40 8.16 -11.07 6.17
N ASP A 41 8.22 -10.36 7.30
CA ASP A 41 8.20 -8.89 7.32
C ASP A 41 9.26 -8.36 8.29
N CYS A 42 9.90 -7.26 7.93
CA CYS A 42 10.90 -6.60 8.77
C CYS A 42 10.28 -5.77 9.90
N GLU A 43 8.99 -5.47 9.81
CA GLU A 43 8.22 -4.88 10.90
C GLU A 43 8.10 -5.85 12.09
N SER A 44 7.96 -5.31 13.30
CA SER A 44 7.87 -6.12 14.53
C SER A 44 6.48 -6.71 14.79
N GLY A 45 5.46 -6.26 14.05
CA GLY A 45 4.10 -6.78 14.17
C GLY A 45 3.12 -6.08 13.24
N ILE A 46 1.89 -6.60 13.19
CA ILE A 46 0.83 -6.09 12.30
C ILE A 46 0.51 -4.61 12.51
N ASP A 47 0.67 -4.13 13.74
CA ASP A 47 0.36 -2.78 14.21
C ASP A 47 1.61 -1.93 14.51
N SER A 48 2.82 -2.38 14.14
CA SER A 48 4.04 -1.65 14.50
C SER A 48 4.19 -0.31 13.76
N ARG A 49 3.49 -0.11 12.65
CA ARG A 49 3.55 1.13 11.87
C ARG A 49 2.41 2.07 12.30
N PRO A 50 2.71 3.22 12.94
CA PRO A 50 1.66 4.16 13.37
C PRO A 50 1.02 4.92 12.21
N ARG A 51 1.72 5.04 11.07
CA ARG A 51 1.22 5.69 9.86
C ARG A 51 0.19 4.81 9.15
N ASP A 52 -1.06 5.27 9.10
CA ASP A 52 -2.09 4.74 8.22
C ASP A 52 -2.36 5.68 7.04
N TRP A 53 -2.80 5.10 5.92
CA TRP A 53 -3.28 5.83 4.75
C TRP A 53 -4.37 5.01 4.06
N THR A 54 -5.14 5.66 3.20
CA THR A 54 -6.33 5.06 2.60
C THR A 54 -6.15 4.85 1.11
N ILE A 55 -6.71 3.76 0.61
CA ILE A 55 -6.76 3.45 -0.82
C ILE A 55 -8.20 3.33 -1.26
N VAL A 56 -8.46 3.67 -2.52
CA VAL A 56 -9.75 3.36 -3.16
C VAL A 56 -9.55 2.08 -3.96
N LEU A 57 -10.22 1.01 -3.55
CA LEU A 57 -10.35 -0.20 -4.34
C LEU A 57 -11.48 0.01 -5.34
N HIS A 58 -11.15 0.07 -6.63
CA HIS A 58 -12.12 0.25 -7.72
C HIS A 58 -12.20 -1.04 -8.56
N TRP A 59 -11.87 -0.98 -9.84
CA TRP A 59 -11.80 -2.09 -10.81
C TRP A 59 -11.10 -3.37 -10.34
N ALA A 60 -10.15 -3.29 -9.40
CA ALA A 60 -9.46 -4.45 -8.85
C ALA A 60 -10.26 -5.22 -7.78
N LEU A 61 -11.35 -4.65 -7.25
CA LEU A 61 -12.10 -5.25 -6.13
C LEU A 61 -12.71 -6.63 -6.46
N PRO A 62 -13.29 -6.87 -7.67
CA PRO A 62 -13.77 -8.21 -8.03
C PRO A 62 -12.64 -9.25 -8.07
N THR A 63 -11.53 -8.93 -8.74
CA THR A 63 -10.35 -9.83 -8.83
C THR A 63 -9.72 -10.08 -7.46
N LEU A 64 -9.68 -9.06 -6.60
CA LEU A 64 -9.26 -9.23 -5.21
C LEU A 64 -10.14 -10.26 -4.51
N GLY A 65 -11.47 -10.20 -4.67
CA GLY A 65 -12.41 -11.15 -4.08
C GLY A 65 -12.23 -12.59 -4.55
N GLU A 66 -11.75 -12.82 -5.77
CA GLU A 66 -11.46 -14.16 -6.30
C GLU A 66 -10.26 -14.83 -5.63
N LEU A 67 -9.31 -14.03 -5.13
CA LEU A 67 -8.10 -14.52 -4.46
C LEU A 67 -8.34 -14.93 -3.01
N LEU A 68 -9.49 -14.57 -2.42
CA LEU A 68 -9.79 -14.80 -1.02
C LEU A 68 -10.70 -16.01 -0.84
N ASP A 69 -10.51 -16.72 0.26
CA ASP A 69 -11.51 -17.66 0.78
C ASP A 69 -12.70 -16.89 1.37
N ASP A 70 -13.87 -17.54 1.46
CA ASP A 70 -15.12 -16.87 1.85
C ASP A 70 -15.02 -16.21 3.22
N ASP A 71 -14.35 -16.85 4.18
CA ASP A 71 -14.14 -16.31 5.53
C ASP A 71 -13.43 -14.95 5.51
N VAL A 72 -12.34 -14.84 4.75
CA VAL A 72 -11.56 -13.58 4.63
C VAL A 72 -12.31 -12.55 3.78
N ARG A 73 -13.01 -13.01 2.74
CA ARG A 73 -13.80 -12.14 1.87
C ARG A 73 -14.95 -11.46 2.63
N ASN A 74 -15.64 -12.19 3.49
CA ASN A 74 -16.74 -11.69 4.31
C ASN A 74 -16.28 -10.63 5.32
N GLU A 75 -14.99 -10.57 5.62
CA GLU A 75 -14.37 -9.65 6.55
C GLU A 75 -13.88 -8.34 5.90
N LEU A 76 -13.85 -8.27 4.56
CA LEU A 76 -13.47 -7.06 3.81
C LEU A 76 -14.21 -5.78 4.25
N PRO A 77 -15.51 -5.80 4.60
CA PRO A 77 -16.19 -4.61 5.09
C PRO A 77 -15.54 -3.95 6.32
N LYS A 78 -14.82 -4.72 7.16
CA LYS A 78 -14.09 -4.15 8.32
C LYS A 78 -12.97 -3.19 7.92
N ALA A 79 -12.48 -3.29 6.68
CA ALA A 79 -11.47 -2.39 6.16
C ALA A 79 -12.04 -1.06 5.63
N ILE A 80 -13.35 -0.95 5.40
CA ILE A 80 -13.99 0.22 4.79
C ILE A 80 -13.89 1.43 5.71
N CYS A 81 -13.46 2.57 5.15
CA CYS A 81 -13.26 3.83 5.87
C CYS A 81 -14.53 4.27 6.60
N ASN A 82 -15.64 4.31 5.88
CA ASN A 82 -16.97 4.61 6.41
C ASN A 82 -17.94 3.46 6.06
N PRO A 83 -18.20 2.51 6.98
CA PRO A 83 -19.08 1.38 6.73
C PRO A 83 -20.57 1.75 6.71
N TYR A 84 -20.92 2.96 7.12
CA TYR A 84 -22.32 3.44 7.22
C TYR A 84 -22.80 4.17 5.97
N LEU A 85 -21.94 4.34 4.95
CA LEU A 85 -22.34 4.97 3.69
C LEU A 85 -23.29 4.07 2.91
N ASP A 86 -24.38 4.68 2.42
CA ASP A 86 -25.19 4.09 1.37
C ASP A 86 -24.48 4.31 0.03
N PHE A 87 -23.88 3.24 -0.50
CA PHE A 87 -23.13 3.30 -1.74
C PHE A 87 -24.09 3.28 -2.94
N ASN A 88 -24.14 4.41 -3.65
CA ASN A 88 -24.92 4.64 -4.86
C ASN A 88 -24.08 5.42 -5.87
N ASP A 89 -24.63 5.74 -7.05
CA ASP A 89 -23.91 6.42 -8.13
C ASP A 89 -23.30 7.78 -7.73
N ASP A 90 -23.90 8.49 -6.76
CA ASP A 90 -23.37 9.76 -6.26
C ASP A 90 -22.13 9.58 -5.37
N VAL A 91 -22.09 8.49 -4.58
CA VAL A 91 -20.97 8.15 -3.69
C VAL A 91 -19.90 7.34 -4.42
N GLU A 92 -20.29 6.54 -5.39
CA GLU A 92 -19.42 5.73 -6.23
C GLU A 92 -18.89 6.54 -7.41
N CYS A 93 -18.37 7.74 -7.11
CA CYS A 93 -17.71 8.60 -8.06
C CYS A 93 -16.48 9.29 -7.45
N LEU A 94 -15.64 9.87 -8.30
CA LEU A 94 -14.52 10.72 -7.91
C LEU A 94 -14.75 12.13 -8.49
N PRO A 95 -15.25 13.08 -7.69
CA PRO A 95 -15.33 14.47 -8.11
C PRO A 95 -13.94 15.07 -8.22
N CYS A 96 -13.72 15.78 -9.32
CA CYS A 96 -12.51 16.51 -9.61
C CYS A 96 -12.83 18.00 -9.72
N TYR A 97 -12.19 18.81 -8.88
CA TYR A 97 -12.35 20.26 -8.85
C TYR A 97 -11.18 20.97 -9.51
N ASN A 98 -11.40 22.20 -9.97
CA ASN A 98 -10.34 23.07 -10.43
C ASN A 98 -9.51 23.53 -9.23
N GLY A 99 -8.21 23.29 -9.25
CA GLY A 99 -7.31 23.59 -8.13
C GLY A 99 -7.13 25.08 -7.83
N ASN A 100 -7.53 25.97 -8.74
CA ASN A 100 -7.45 27.42 -8.54
C ASN A 100 -8.83 28.02 -8.16
N THR A 101 -9.91 27.60 -8.82
CA THR A 101 -11.24 28.21 -8.64
C THR A 101 -12.13 27.46 -7.67
N GLY A 102 -11.86 26.17 -7.40
CA GLY A 102 -12.73 25.29 -6.62
C GLY A 102 -13.99 24.83 -7.37
N GLU A 103 -14.16 25.20 -8.64
CA GLU A 103 -15.30 24.77 -9.46
C GLU A 103 -15.19 23.27 -9.81
N LEU A 104 -16.32 22.56 -9.78
CA LEU A 104 -16.36 21.16 -10.19
C LEU A 104 -16.10 21.06 -11.70
N LEU A 105 -15.03 20.34 -12.08
CA LEU A 105 -14.67 20.11 -13.48
C LEU A 105 -15.44 18.92 -14.05
N PHE A 106 -15.38 17.78 -13.36
CA PHE A 106 -16.06 16.55 -13.75
C PHE A 106 -16.21 15.59 -12.55
N LYS A 107 -17.06 14.58 -12.71
CA LYS A 107 -17.16 13.44 -11.80
C LYS A 107 -16.91 12.16 -12.59
N SER A 108 -15.88 11.41 -12.21
CA SER A 108 -15.63 10.10 -12.82
C SER A 108 -16.43 9.03 -12.08
N ALA A 109 -17.28 8.28 -12.77
CA ALA A 109 -17.99 7.15 -12.18
C ALA A 109 -17.01 6.03 -11.79
N LEU A 110 -17.17 5.50 -10.59
CA LEU A 110 -16.36 4.44 -9.99
C LEU A 110 -17.25 3.37 -9.33
N PRO A 111 -18.13 2.71 -10.11
CA PRO A 111 -19.12 1.78 -9.56
C PRO A 111 -18.47 0.65 -8.76
N GLY A 112 -19.05 0.32 -7.61
CA GLY A 112 -18.55 -0.68 -6.68
C GLY A 112 -17.27 -0.28 -5.93
N SER A 113 -16.77 0.95 -6.07
CA SER A 113 -15.53 1.35 -5.41
C SER A 113 -15.68 1.50 -3.90
N ARG A 114 -14.65 1.05 -3.15
CA ARG A 114 -14.62 1.16 -1.68
C ARG A 114 -13.31 1.79 -1.25
N ARG A 115 -13.40 2.87 -0.47
CA ARG A 115 -12.24 3.42 0.25
C ARG A 115 -12.02 2.61 1.51
N VAL A 116 -10.80 2.11 1.65
CA VAL A 116 -10.38 1.26 2.77
C VAL A 116 -9.12 1.82 3.43
N SER A 117 -9.01 1.60 4.73
CA SER A 117 -7.76 1.82 5.47
C SER A 117 -6.77 0.72 5.11
N ARG A 118 -5.52 1.10 4.80
CA ARG A 118 -4.46 0.12 4.54
C ARG A 118 -4.23 -0.76 5.76
N GLN A 119 -4.15 -0.18 6.96
CA GLN A 119 -3.91 -0.95 8.18
C GLN A 119 -5.03 -1.96 8.43
N ARG A 120 -6.30 -1.54 8.31
CA ARG A 120 -7.43 -2.45 8.51
C ARG A 120 -7.53 -3.52 7.43
N LEU A 121 -7.27 -3.18 6.16
CA LEU A 121 -7.21 -4.18 5.08
C LEU A 121 -6.07 -5.18 5.31
N ARG A 122 -4.89 -4.73 5.76
CA ARG A 122 -3.77 -5.60 6.11
C ARG A 122 -4.16 -6.59 7.20
N LYS A 123 -4.89 -6.15 8.24
CA LYS A 123 -5.42 -7.03 9.30
C LYS A 123 -6.35 -8.11 8.73
N VAL A 124 -7.31 -7.71 7.89
CA VAL A 124 -8.22 -8.65 7.22
C VAL A 124 -7.43 -9.68 6.39
N LEU A 125 -6.51 -9.23 5.54
CA LEU A 125 -5.73 -10.11 4.67
C LEU A 125 -4.74 -10.99 5.43
N SER A 126 -4.38 -10.66 6.67
CA SER A 126 -3.48 -11.49 7.50
C SER A 126 -4.16 -12.69 8.14
N GLN A 127 -5.50 -12.78 8.10
CA GLN A 127 -6.25 -13.86 8.72
C GLN A 127 -5.87 -15.21 8.11
N GLY A 128 -5.44 -16.14 8.96
CA GLY A 128 -5.03 -17.49 8.56
C GLY A 128 -3.72 -17.56 7.78
N ILE A 129 -2.94 -16.49 7.72
CA ILE A 129 -1.61 -16.46 7.09
C ILE A 129 -0.54 -16.50 8.18
N ASP A 130 0.45 -17.38 8.02
CA ASP A 130 1.64 -17.42 8.89
C ASP A 130 2.60 -16.29 8.51
N VAL A 131 2.65 -15.25 9.35
CA VAL A 131 3.54 -14.10 9.18
C VAL A 131 4.64 -14.14 10.23
N LYS A 132 5.88 -14.22 9.77
CA LYS A 132 7.10 -14.17 10.57
C LYS A 132 7.63 -12.74 10.61
N TRP A 133 7.37 -12.07 11.73
CA TRP A 133 7.76 -10.68 12.00
C TRP A 133 9.22 -10.55 12.41
N SER A 134 9.75 -9.33 12.33
CA SER A 134 11.16 -8.99 12.63
C SER A 134 12.15 -9.79 11.78
N LYS A 135 11.82 -10.05 10.52
CA LYS A 135 12.61 -10.80 9.55
C LYS A 135 12.96 -9.93 8.36
N ARG A 136 14.12 -9.27 8.40
CA ARG A 136 14.66 -8.55 7.24
C ARG A 136 15.55 -9.49 6.44
N LEU A 137 15.16 -9.77 5.20
CA LEU A 137 16.00 -10.53 4.29
C LEU A 137 17.28 -9.74 3.98
N VAL A 138 18.43 -10.40 4.04
CA VAL A 138 19.73 -9.81 3.71
C VAL A 138 20.42 -10.50 2.54
N GLU A 139 20.13 -11.78 2.30
CA GLU A 139 20.80 -12.56 1.25
C GLU A 139 19.87 -13.66 0.70
N LEU A 140 19.99 -13.92 -0.61
CA LEU A 140 19.42 -15.08 -1.29
C LEU A 140 20.56 -15.97 -1.78
N LYS A 141 20.49 -17.27 -1.50
CA LYS A 141 21.41 -18.28 -2.04
C LYS A 141 20.62 -19.31 -2.84
N PHE A 142 21.07 -19.54 -4.06
CA PHE A 142 20.58 -20.62 -4.89
C PHE A 142 21.46 -21.81 -4.61
N LEU A 143 20.93 -22.81 -3.93
CA LEU A 143 21.68 -24.03 -3.66
C LEU A 143 21.91 -24.73 -5.01
N SER A 144 23.09 -25.27 -5.24
CA SER A 144 23.33 -26.19 -6.35
C SER A 144 23.84 -27.48 -5.73
N ASP A 145 23.25 -28.63 -6.05
CA ASP A 145 23.83 -29.89 -5.61
C ASP A 145 25.22 -30.03 -6.23
N ASN A 146 26.25 -30.16 -5.38
CA ASN A 146 27.65 -30.36 -5.77
C ASN A 146 27.91 -31.64 -6.60
N ASN A 147 26.86 -32.39 -6.96
CA ASN A 147 26.91 -33.64 -7.69
C ASN A 147 26.45 -33.58 -9.15
N ASN A 148 26.19 -32.39 -9.74
CA ASN A 148 25.85 -32.25 -11.17
C ASN A 148 24.59 -33.04 -11.61
N GLU A 149 23.74 -33.51 -10.69
CA GLU A 149 22.52 -34.30 -11.02
C GLU A 149 21.23 -33.48 -10.93
N CYS A 150 21.21 -32.35 -10.22
CA CYS A 150 20.14 -31.36 -10.31
C CYS A 150 20.59 -30.27 -11.28
N THR A 151 19.88 -30.12 -12.40
CA THR A 151 20.02 -28.91 -13.22
C THR A 151 19.71 -27.70 -12.34
N ASP A 152 20.32 -26.54 -12.60
CA ASP A 152 20.09 -25.28 -11.87
C ASP A 152 18.60 -24.84 -11.82
N GLU A 153 17.67 -25.63 -12.36
CA GLU A 153 16.24 -25.40 -12.49
C GLU A 153 15.41 -25.94 -11.31
N GLU A 154 15.90 -26.92 -10.53
CA GLU A 154 15.13 -27.58 -9.45
C GLU A 154 15.58 -27.23 -8.02
N SER A 155 16.66 -26.50 -7.85
CA SER A 155 17.20 -26.25 -6.52
C SER A 155 16.41 -25.21 -5.72
N PRO A 156 16.17 -25.45 -4.42
CA PRO A 156 15.46 -24.50 -3.58
C PRO A 156 16.31 -23.26 -3.27
N VAL A 157 15.61 -22.15 -3.00
CA VAL A 157 16.20 -20.87 -2.62
C VAL A 157 16.33 -20.80 -1.11
N GLN A 158 17.54 -20.51 -0.63
CA GLN A 158 17.84 -20.27 0.77
C GLN A 158 17.77 -18.76 1.05
N LEU A 159 17.04 -18.40 2.10
CA LEU A 159 16.83 -17.03 2.56
C LEU A 159 17.59 -16.82 3.87
N LEU A 160 18.48 -15.83 3.92
CA LEU A 160 19.17 -15.41 5.14
C LEU A 160 18.57 -14.10 5.64
N PHE A 161 18.28 -14.05 6.94
CA PHE A 161 17.73 -12.88 7.62
C PHE A 161 18.78 -12.16 8.48
N ASP A 162 18.51 -10.91 8.83
CA ASP A 162 19.39 -10.04 9.63
C ASP A 162 19.68 -10.56 11.04
N ASP A 163 18.79 -11.37 11.61
CA ASP A 163 19.00 -12.07 12.88
C ASP A 163 19.80 -13.38 12.75
N GLY A 164 20.31 -13.68 11.56
CA GLY A 164 21.05 -14.89 11.24
C GLY A 164 20.19 -16.13 11.03
N ALA A 165 18.85 -16.02 11.14
CA ALA A 165 17.97 -17.12 10.82
C ALA A 165 18.02 -17.45 9.32
N ILE A 166 17.76 -18.72 9.01
CA ILE A 166 17.73 -19.23 7.65
C ILE A 166 16.40 -19.92 7.41
N ASP A 167 15.81 -19.69 6.24
CA ASP A 167 14.65 -20.45 5.74
C ASP A 167 14.92 -20.90 4.29
N ILE A 168 14.16 -21.90 3.82
CA ILE A 168 14.32 -22.51 2.49
C ILE A 168 12.95 -22.59 1.83
N ALA A 169 12.83 -22.16 0.57
CA ALA A 169 11.61 -22.21 -0.21
C ALA A 169 11.89 -22.57 -1.68
N ASP A 170 10.90 -23.12 -2.36
CA ASP A 170 11.02 -23.45 -3.79
C ASP A 170 10.92 -22.16 -4.64
N PHE A 171 10.07 -21.23 -4.20
CA PHE A 171 9.87 -19.93 -4.84
C PHE A 171 9.94 -18.79 -3.82
N VAL A 172 10.42 -17.63 -4.29
CA VAL A 172 10.44 -16.37 -3.54
C VAL A 172 9.67 -15.30 -4.31
N LEU A 173 8.69 -14.70 -3.65
CA LEU A 173 7.91 -13.58 -4.17
C LEU A 173 8.25 -12.31 -3.37
N ALA A 174 8.90 -11.35 -4.00
CA ALA A 174 9.25 -10.09 -3.39
C ALA A 174 8.08 -9.10 -3.44
N ALA A 175 7.53 -8.79 -2.27
CA ALA A 175 6.48 -7.80 -2.05
C ALA A 175 6.92 -6.75 -1.01
N ASP A 176 8.22 -6.45 -0.97
CA ASP A 176 8.94 -5.66 0.04
C ASP A 176 8.98 -4.14 -0.25
N GLY A 177 8.13 -3.70 -1.19
CA GLY A 177 7.81 -2.29 -1.41
C GLY A 177 8.82 -1.53 -2.28
N ALA A 178 8.64 -0.20 -2.36
CA ALA A 178 9.38 0.66 -3.29
C ALA A 178 10.91 0.62 -3.08
N SER A 179 11.39 0.34 -1.87
CA SER A 179 12.82 0.19 -1.56
C SER A 179 13.24 -1.29 -1.47
N SER A 180 12.70 -2.12 -2.36
CA SER A 180 12.88 -3.59 -2.37
C SER A 180 14.35 -4.00 -2.27
N THR A 181 14.66 -4.77 -1.23
CA THR A 181 15.97 -5.40 -1.03
C THR A 181 16.18 -6.52 -2.03
N ILE A 182 15.13 -7.29 -2.36
CA ILE A 182 15.27 -8.35 -3.38
C ILE A 182 15.55 -7.75 -4.75
N ARG A 183 14.88 -6.65 -5.12
CA ARG A 183 15.17 -5.97 -6.39
C ARG A 183 16.65 -5.58 -6.46
N GLU A 184 17.20 -5.04 -5.38
CA GLU A 184 18.63 -4.72 -5.27
C GLU A 184 19.54 -5.96 -5.39
N LEU A 185 19.20 -7.07 -4.73
CA LEU A 185 19.97 -8.32 -4.81
C LEU A 185 20.00 -8.92 -6.23
N LEU A 186 18.90 -8.81 -6.99
CA LEU A 186 18.81 -9.36 -8.35
C LEU A 186 19.49 -8.48 -9.42
N LEU A 187 19.39 -7.16 -9.27
CA LEU A 187 19.80 -6.20 -10.31
C LEU A 187 21.08 -5.44 -9.98
N GLY A 188 21.51 -5.47 -8.72
CA GLY A 188 22.50 -4.56 -8.17
C GLY A 188 21.92 -3.19 -7.80
N PRO A 189 22.64 -2.41 -6.96
CA PRO A 189 22.13 -1.17 -6.35
C PRO A 189 21.78 -0.09 -7.38
N GLU A 190 22.57 0.05 -8.45
CA GLU A 190 22.34 1.09 -9.45
C GLU A 190 21.07 0.83 -10.27
N ALA A 191 20.87 -0.39 -10.76
CA ALA A 191 19.71 -0.73 -11.59
C ALA A 191 18.42 -0.86 -10.78
N ALA A 192 18.49 -1.21 -9.49
CA ALA A 192 17.33 -1.29 -8.60
C ALA A 192 16.89 0.05 -8.00
N ARG A 193 17.71 1.10 -8.15
CA ARG A 193 17.52 2.40 -7.50
C ARG A 193 16.27 3.11 -8.00
N VAL A 194 15.41 3.50 -7.08
CA VAL A 194 14.25 4.36 -7.38
C VAL A 194 14.70 5.76 -7.82
N GLN A 195 13.94 6.34 -8.74
CA GLN A 195 14.10 7.71 -9.20
C GLN A 195 13.16 8.63 -8.44
N LEU A 196 13.67 9.77 -8.02
CA LEU A 196 12.89 10.83 -7.40
C LEU A 196 12.19 11.64 -8.49
N ALA A 197 10.90 11.92 -8.29
CA ALA A 197 10.08 12.59 -9.30
C ALA A 197 10.13 14.12 -9.25
N GLY A 198 10.77 14.72 -8.23
CA GLY A 198 10.69 16.17 -7.99
C GLY A 198 9.29 16.63 -7.57
N LEU A 199 8.54 15.72 -6.94
CA LEU A 199 7.17 15.93 -6.49
C LEU A 199 7.06 15.49 -5.04
N MET A 200 6.63 16.40 -4.18
CA MET A 200 6.39 16.15 -2.78
C MET A 200 4.95 15.69 -2.59
N PHE A 201 4.72 14.79 -1.64
CA PHE A 201 3.41 14.28 -1.28
C PHE A 201 3.20 14.37 0.23
N ALA A 202 2.25 15.19 0.65
CA ALA A 202 1.81 15.30 2.03
C ALA A 202 0.50 14.54 2.25
N THR A 203 0.37 13.94 3.42
CA THR A 203 -0.89 13.42 3.94
C THR A 203 -1.07 13.89 5.37
N GLY A 204 -2.14 14.64 5.62
CA GLY A 204 -2.62 14.94 6.97
C GLY A 204 -3.77 14.01 7.32
N VAL A 205 -3.70 13.40 8.51
CA VAL A 205 -4.81 12.68 9.12
C VAL A 205 -5.28 13.49 10.32
N THR A 206 -6.55 13.90 10.28
CA THR A 206 -7.04 14.92 11.19
C THR A 206 -8.35 14.50 11.84
N HIS A 207 -8.37 14.62 13.16
CA HIS A 207 -9.58 14.57 13.96
C HIS A 207 -9.91 16.01 14.40
N TYR A 208 -10.86 16.65 13.73
CA TYR A 208 -11.12 18.09 13.94
C TYR A 208 -11.87 18.40 15.23
N HIS A 209 -12.53 17.41 15.85
CA HIS A 209 -13.46 17.61 16.98
C HIS A 209 -14.55 18.66 16.69
N ASP A 210 -14.95 18.78 15.43
CA ASP A 210 -15.81 19.86 14.94
C ASP A 210 -16.63 19.35 13.75
N ALA A 211 -17.94 19.28 13.93
CA ALA A 211 -18.85 18.72 12.94
C ALA A 211 -18.92 19.54 11.65
N ASP A 212 -18.80 20.88 11.72
CA ASP A 212 -18.90 21.74 10.54
C ASP A 212 -17.67 21.57 9.64
N LYS A 213 -16.49 21.38 10.24
CA LYS A 213 -15.25 21.10 9.50
C LYS A 213 -15.31 19.75 8.80
N VAL A 214 -15.81 18.71 9.47
CA VAL A 214 -16.02 17.39 8.86
C VAL A 214 -17.12 17.47 7.78
N ALA A 215 -18.17 18.25 7.98
CA ALA A 215 -19.21 18.48 6.99
C ALA A 215 -18.66 19.12 5.71
N ALA A 216 -17.66 20.01 5.80
CA ALA A 216 -16.97 20.54 4.63
C ALA A 216 -16.23 19.45 3.82
N VAL A 217 -15.59 18.48 4.49
CA VAL A 217 -14.97 17.31 3.84
C VAL A 217 -16.04 16.46 3.15
N VAL A 218 -17.11 16.10 3.87
CA VAL A 218 -18.20 15.26 3.34
C VAL A 218 -18.91 15.94 2.17
N LYS A 219 -19.08 17.27 2.23
CA LYS A 219 -19.64 18.07 1.13
C LYS A 219 -18.76 18.05 -0.12
N ALA A 220 -17.43 18.07 0.05
CA ALA A 220 -16.52 17.85 -1.07
C ALA A 220 -16.70 16.42 -1.61
N HIS A 221 -16.55 15.41 -0.75
CA HIS A 221 -17.03 14.05 -0.99
C HIS A 221 -16.84 13.15 0.26
N PRO A 222 -17.78 12.24 0.59
CA PRO A 222 -17.62 11.34 1.74
C PRO A 222 -16.51 10.28 1.56
N VAL A 223 -16.16 9.92 0.32
CA VAL A 223 -15.15 8.88 0.00
C VAL A 223 -13.80 9.50 -0.38
N ALA A 224 -13.74 10.20 -1.51
CA ALA A 224 -12.58 10.93 -1.97
C ALA A 224 -13.01 12.07 -2.88
N ALA A 225 -12.41 13.24 -2.74
CA ALA A 225 -12.43 14.32 -3.72
C ALA A 225 -10.99 14.68 -4.10
N ILE A 226 -10.77 15.17 -5.32
CA ILE A 226 -9.46 15.66 -5.76
C ILE A 226 -9.57 17.02 -6.45
N THR A 227 -8.46 17.76 -6.50
CA THR A 227 -8.31 18.98 -7.29
C THR A 227 -7.22 18.81 -8.33
N LEU A 228 -7.36 19.47 -9.48
CA LEU A 228 -6.31 19.60 -10.47
C LEU A 228 -5.94 21.08 -10.62
N GLY A 229 -4.80 21.45 -10.06
CA GLY A 229 -4.14 22.74 -10.26
C GLY A 229 -2.86 22.58 -11.08
N MET A 230 -2.40 23.68 -11.70
CA MET A 230 -1.14 23.68 -12.43
C MET A 230 0.09 23.53 -11.53
N GLU A 231 -0.02 23.97 -10.27
CA GLU A 231 1.08 24.00 -9.32
C GLU A 231 0.92 22.97 -8.18
N SER A 232 -0.32 22.62 -7.86
CA SER A 232 -0.63 21.68 -6.79
C SER A 232 -1.87 20.84 -7.11
N ILE A 233 -1.88 19.63 -6.57
CA ILE A 233 -3.01 18.70 -6.58
C ILE A 233 -3.36 18.46 -5.12
N ALA A 234 -4.64 18.54 -4.77
CA ALA A 234 -5.10 18.22 -3.43
C ALA A 234 -6.13 17.10 -3.47
N GLY A 235 -6.38 16.49 -2.31
CA GLY A 235 -7.47 15.57 -2.15
C GLY A 235 -7.92 15.50 -0.70
N CYS A 236 -9.13 15.02 -0.47
CA CYS A 236 -9.67 14.82 0.88
C CYS A 236 -10.69 13.70 0.92
N GLY A 237 -11.07 13.27 2.12
CA GLY A 237 -12.14 12.31 2.35
C GLY A 237 -12.18 11.83 3.80
N VAL A 238 -13.13 10.94 4.08
CA VAL A 238 -13.29 10.35 5.42
C VAL A 238 -12.38 9.12 5.56
N LEU A 239 -11.66 9.02 6.68
CA LEU A 239 -10.75 7.92 7.00
C LEU A 239 -11.40 6.92 7.97
N HIS A 240 -12.10 7.42 8.97
CA HIS A 240 -12.76 6.62 9.99
C HIS A 240 -14.00 7.33 10.56
N VAL A 241 -15.05 6.55 10.84
CA VAL A 241 -16.28 7.00 11.49
C VAL A 241 -16.45 6.20 12.78
N GLU A 242 -16.31 6.88 13.91
CA GLU A 242 -16.52 6.28 15.23
C GLU A 242 -18.02 6.24 15.57
N ASP A 243 -18.69 7.40 15.57
CA ASP A 243 -20.14 7.51 15.74
C ASP A 243 -20.80 8.06 14.46
N GLN A 244 -21.72 7.28 13.87
CA GLN A 244 -22.47 7.69 12.68
C GLN A 244 -23.29 8.96 12.91
N ALA A 245 -23.80 9.18 14.13
CA ALA A 245 -24.68 10.29 14.46
C ALA A 245 -23.93 11.60 14.77
N ASP A 246 -22.64 11.51 15.10
CA ASP A 246 -21.82 12.66 15.49
C ASP A 246 -20.57 12.79 14.62
N MET A 247 -20.64 13.71 13.64
CA MET A 247 -19.54 14.01 12.72
C MET A 247 -18.30 14.57 13.41
N SER A 248 -18.41 15.12 14.62
CA SER A 248 -17.23 15.62 15.35
C SER A 248 -16.27 14.51 15.79
N THR A 249 -16.74 13.26 15.81
CA THR A 249 -15.97 12.04 16.12
C THR A 249 -15.27 11.45 14.90
N TRP A 250 -15.45 12.04 13.71
CA TRP A 250 -14.93 11.45 12.48
C TRP A 250 -13.48 11.86 12.27
N THR A 251 -12.68 10.90 11.83
CA THR A 251 -11.32 11.15 11.35
C THR A 251 -11.35 11.31 9.84
N THR A 252 -10.73 12.37 9.35
CA THR A 252 -10.62 12.69 7.92
C THR A 252 -9.16 12.68 7.49
N PHE A 253 -8.93 12.71 6.18
CA PHE A 253 -7.60 12.95 5.64
C PHE A 253 -7.65 14.03 4.56
N TRP A 254 -6.52 14.70 4.38
CA TRP A 254 -6.24 15.48 3.20
C TRP A 254 -4.87 15.09 2.63
N THR A 255 -4.71 15.30 1.32
CA THR A 255 -3.45 15.08 0.61
C THR A 255 -3.09 16.31 -0.18
N LYS A 256 -1.79 16.58 -0.32
CA LYS A 256 -1.28 17.66 -1.17
C LYS A 256 -0.09 17.15 -1.95
N ILE A 257 -0.06 17.45 -3.24
CA ILE A 257 1.05 17.19 -4.16
C ILE A 257 1.52 18.51 -4.73
N TRP A 258 2.82 18.76 -4.71
CA TRP A 258 3.42 19.96 -5.29
C TRP A 258 4.83 19.65 -5.79
N ARG A 259 5.38 20.52 -6.65
CA ARG A 259 6.76 20.41 -7.09
C ARG A 259 7.70 20.76 -5.94
N GLY A 260 8.71 19.92 -5.70
CA GLY A 260 9.69 20.13 -4.65
C GLY A 260 10.62 18.94 -4.50
N SER A 261 11.62 19.08 -3.62
CA SER A 261 12.62 18.06 -3.34
C SER A 261 12.65 17.74 -1.85
N SER A 262 12.83 16.47 -1.52
CA SER A 262 13.04 16.03 -0.13
C SER A 262 14.30 16.63 0.49
N ALA A 263 15.27 17.08 -0.32
CA ALA A 263 16.48 17.74 0.15
C ALA A 263 16.20 19.13 0.78
N ASP A 264 15.10 19.77 0.39
CA ASP A 264 14.71 21.10 0.85
C ASP A 264 13.79 21.06 2.08
N MET A 265 13.50 19.85 2.58
CA MET A 265 12.60 19.66 3.73
C MET A 265 13.22 20.18 5.03
N PRO A 266 12.45 20.87 5.88
CA PRO A 266 12.94 21.32 7.17
C PRO A 266 13.24 20.13 8.07
N LYS A 267 14.36 20.23 8.81
CA LYS A 267 14.77 19.19 9.78
C LYS A 267 14.14 19.39 11.16
N ASP A 268 13.87 20.65 11.53
CA ASP A 268 13.50 21.04 12.90
C ASP A 268 12.08 21.64 13.00
N GLN A 269 11.31 21.64 11.92
CA GLN A 269 9.93 22.16 11.87
C GLN A 269 8.92 21.01 11.85
N SER A 270 7.74 21.20 12.46
CA SER A 270 6.66 20.22 12.30
C SER A 270 6.17 20.19 10.85
N MET A 271 5.76 19.01 10.39
CA MET A 271 5.28 18.84 9.01
C MET A 271 3.97 19.61 8.76
N VAL A 272 3.16 19.81 9.80
CA VAL A 272 1.92 20.61 9.71
C VAL A 272 2.24 22.09 9.49
N GLU A 273 3.15 22.66 10.29
CA GLU A 273 3.58 24.06 10.14
C GLU A 273 4.24 24.28 8.77
N TYR A 274 5.13 23.37 8.35
CA TYR A 274 5.79 23.48 7.06
C TYR A 274 4.79 23.57 5.89
N ILE A 275 3.75 22.73 5.90
CA ILE A 275 2.72 22.76 4.86
C ILE A 275 1.96 24.08 4.89
N LYS A 276 1.58 24.58 6.06
CA LYS A 276 0.82 25.84 6.19
C LYS A 276 1.64 27.05 5.75
N ASP A 277 2.92 27.10 6.13
CA ASP A 277 3.74 28.30 5.95
C ASP A 277 4.44 28.37 4.59
N THR A 278 4.79 27.22 4.01
CA THR A 278 5.75 27.16 2.90
C THR A 278 5.12 26.74 1.57
N THR A 279 3.97 26.08 1.60
CA THR A 279 3.34 25.58 0.38
C THR A 279 2.25 26.53 -0.10
N LYS A 280 2.18 26.74 -1.42
CA LYS A 280 1.17 27.62 -2.03
C LYS A 280 -0.25 27.20 -1.66
N ASP A 281 -1.10 28.18 -1.46
CA ASP A 281 -2.52 27.98 -1.15
C ASP A 281 -3.24 27.10 -2.18
N LEU A 282 -4.19 26.33 -1.66
CA LEU A 282 -5.15 25.54 -2.43
C LEU A 282 -6.45 26.32 -2.62
N CYS A 283 -7.34 25.84 -3.50
CA CYS A 283 -8.71 26.32 -3.54
C CYS A 283 -9.49 25.85 -2.29
N GLU A 284 -10.58 26.56 -1.96
CA GLU A 284 -11.51 26.10 -0.93
C GLU A 284 -12.32 24.88 -1.39
N PRO A 285 -12.70 23.96 -0.48
CA PRO A 285 -12.40 23.96 0.95
C PRO A 285 -11.01 23.39 1.30
N PHE A 286 -10.23 22.93 0.33
CA PHE A 286 -9.00 22.16 0.56
C PHE A 286 -7.94 22.93 1.36
N GLN A 287 -7.84 24.25 1.17
CA GLN A 287 -6.97 25.09 1.99
C GLN A 287 -7.44 25.14 3.43
N SER A 288 -8.72 25.42 3.67
CA SER A 288 -9.30 25.38 5.02
C SER A 288 -9.06 24.05 5.74
N LEU A 289 -9.14 22.92 5.05
CA LEU A 289 -8.86 21.61 5.65
C LEU A 289 -7.43 21.49 6.18
N VAL A 290 -6.47 22.03 5.44
CA VAL A 290 -5.06 22.11 5.86
C VAL A 290 -4.93 23.06 7.04
N ASP A 291 -5.49 24.27 6.95
CA ASP A 291 -5.36 25.32 7.97
C ASP A 291 -5.97 24.92 9.31
N TRP A 292 -7.10 24.21 9.28
CA TRP A 292 -7.77 23.69 10.47
C TRP A 292 -7.05 22.51 11.10
N THR A 293 -6.04 21.93 10.45
CA THR A 293 -5.32 20.77 10.99
C THR A 293 -4.55 21.16 12.25
N PRO A 294 -4.85 20.56 13.41
CA PRO A 294 -4.11 20.83 14.65
C PRO A 294 -2.61 20.49 14.51
N PRO A 295 -1.70 21.25 15.14
CA PRO A 295 -0.25 21.02 15.05
C PRO A 295 0.20 19.61 15.45
N GLU A 296 -0.51 18.99 16.39
CA GLU A 296 -0.25 17.64 16.91
C GLU A 296 -0.78 16.51 16.00
N SER A 297 -1.47 16.86 14.92
CA SER A 297 -2.04 15.87 14.00
C SER A 297 -0.93 15.13 13.24
N ALA A 298 -1.24 13.90 12.84
CA ALA A 298 -0.33 13.11 12.03
C ALA A 298 -0.23 13.70 10.62
N CYS A 299 0.91 14.30 10.28
CA CYS A 299 1.23 14.78 8.95
C CYS A 299 2.53 14.14 8.46
N TYR A 300 2.46 13.50 7.29
CA TYR A 300 3.60 12.81 6.69
C TYR A 300 3.89 13.37 5.32
N ILE A 301 5.15 13.70 5.07
CA ILE A 301 5.63 14.25 3.81
C ILE A 301 6.78 13.37 3.31
N ASP A 302 6.70 12.95 2.05
CA ASP A 302 7.79 12.26 1.37
C ASP A 302 7.85 12.74 -0.08
N GLU A 303 9.01 12.59 -0.71
CA GLU A 303 9.14 12.79 -2.15
C GLU A 303 8.69 11.52 -2.88
N MET A 304 7.91 11.71 -3.92
CA MET A 304 7.37 10.62 -4.72
C MET A 304 8.48 9.97 -5.54
N LYS A 305 8.47 8.64 -5.54
CA LYS A 305 9.53 7.82 -6.14
C LYS A 305 8.89 6.86 -7.13
N TYR A 306 9.60 6.58 -8.21
CA TYR A 306 9.20 5.59 -9.19
C TYR A 306 10.38 4.75 -9.63
N TRP A 307 10.11 3.61 -10.25
CA TRP A 307 11.13 2.80 -10.87
C TRP A 307 10.59 2.22 -12.17
N VAL A 308 11.41 2.27 -13.23
CA VAL A 308 11.04 1.75 -14.54
C VAL A 308 11.50 0.30 -14.60
N PRO A 309 10.59 -0.67 -14.78
CA PRO A 309 10.97 -2.07 -14.82
C PRO A 309 11.94 -2.39 -15.95
N VAL A 310 12.98 -3.14 -15.61
CA VAL A 310 13.95 -3.69 -16.56
C VAL A 310 13.91 -5.22 -16.49
N SER A 311 14.43 -5.87 -17.53
CA SER A 311 14.60 -7.33 -17.51
C SER A 311 15.67 -7.72 -16.49
N PHE A 312 15.41 -8.79 -15.75
CA PHE A 312 16.33 -9.38 -14.79
C PHE A 312 16.28 -10.90 -14.90
N ASP A 313 17.35 -11.57 -14.46
CA ASP A 313 17.33 -13.02 -14.29
C ASP A 313 16.44 -13.35 -13.09
N ASN A 314 15.31 -14.00 -13.35
CA ASN A 314 14.37 -14.46 -12.34
C ASN A 314 14.74 -15.86 -11.80
N HIS A 315 15.92 -16.36 -12.15
CA HIS A 315 16.47 -17.65 -11.78
C HIS A 315 15.51 -18.79 -12.13
N ALA A 316 15.20 -18.93 -13.42
CA ALA A 316 14.23 -19.88 -13.96
C ALA A 316 12.84 -19.78 -13.30
N GLY A 317 12.43 -18.57 -12.92
CA GLY A 317 11.14 -18.29 -12.29
C GLY A 317 11.09 -18.51 -10.77
N ARG A 318 12.20 -18.87 -10.13
CA ARG A 318 12.26 -19.07 -8.67
C ARG A 318 12.12 -17.79 -7.88
N VAL A 319 12.54 -16.65 -8.42
CA VAL A 319 12.43 -15.36 -7.72
C VAL A 319 11.76 -14.35 -8.63
N THR A 320 10.70 -13.71 -8.15
CA THR A 320 10.04 -12.63 -8.89
C THR A 320 9.59 -11.50 -7.98
N LEU A 321 9.29 -10.36 -8.57
CA LEU A 321 8.89 -9.12 -7.90
C LEU A 321 7.40 -8.86 -8.14
N VAL A 322 6.70 -8.25 -7.17
CA VAL A 322 5.30 -7.82 -7.33
C VAL A 322 4.99 -6.51 -6.62
N GLY A 323 4.02 -5.75 -7.13
CA GLY A 323 3.58 -4.49 -6.53
C GLY A 323 4.68 -3.42 -6.60
N ASP A 324 4.80 -2.61 -5.55
CA ASP A 324 5.81 -1.54 -5.48
C ASP A 324 7.25 -2.06 -5.49
N ALA A 325 7.48 -3.34 -5.21
CA ALA A 325 8.80 -3.96 -5.40
C ALA A 325 9.14 -4.09 -6.89
N ALA A 326 8.16 -4.33 -7.75
CA ALA A 326 8.34 -4.50 -9.20
C ALA A 326 8.15 -3.21 -9.99
N HIS A 327 7.21 -2.36 -9.58
CA HIS A 327 6.80 -1.20 -10.38
C HIS A 327 6.18 -0.12 -9.50
N PRO A 328 6.95 0.50 -8.58
CA PRO A 328 6.47 1.68 -7.87
C PRO A 328 6.24 2.80 -8.89
N MET A 329 5.02 3.33 -8.91
CA MET A 329 4.57 4.31 -9.91
C MET A 329 4.14 5.61 -9.27
N LEU A 330 4.18 6.68 -10.06
CA LEU A 330 3.53 7.93 -9.68
C LEU A 330 2.02 7.81 -9.93
N PRO A 331 1.15 8.33 -9.03
CA PRO A 331 -0.30 8.40 -9.21
C PRO A 331 -0.72 9.27 -10.40
N CYS A 332 0.16 10.14 -10.90
CA CYS A 332 -0.07 10.96 -12.08
C CYS A 332 1.25 11.19 -12.84
N LYS A 333 1.18 11.19 -14.19
CA LYS A 333 2.23 11.74 -15.04
C LYS A 333 2.03 13.25 -15.09
N PHE A 334 3.08 14.01 -14.76
CA PHE A 334 3.17 15.44 -15.05
C PHE A 334 3.81 15.67 -16.42
#